data_AF-A0A1H2A7Q7-F1
#
_entry.id   AF-A0A1H2A7Q7-F1
#
_cell.length_a   1.000
_cell.length_b   1.000
_cell.length_c   1.000
_cell.angle_alpha   90.00
_cell.angle_beta   90.00
_cell.angle_gamma   90.00
#
_symmetry.space_group_name_H-M   'P 1'
#
loop_
_entity.id
_entity.type
_entity.pdbx_description
1 polymer ?
#
loop_
_entity_poly.entity_id
_entity_poly.type
_entity_poly.pdbx_seq_one_letter_code
_entity_poly.pdbx_strand_id
1 'polypeptide(L)'
;MSLATRPAVLLATATVAASLLVAPGAAWAADTTTTLTAAEMRTALRTVGTASTSAGAGGWRAVTDFSLSAAGETMTIKDTVMVDPVLGRFGEVTAVSGYGTESSFAAEGQGVWTQADTEQVKALRMMGKSAVKYVFAADKKLKLAEFVKDSAFDSASLVEYYSIPGTKTVHDDGTIDYKVTENDQKVTVLIHTTAASVLTGVELSSTSSKATVGFTYAAQTVTLPAAATVLDVATVNRGVAYLDMAATVKLAATKGAASTRAAAKGRTVKVASLRKLVRRDVTTANRAAGVTMVKVKDVSGGVRVSATNPWTKSTVTYSVKASGRKVLVKKL
;
A
#
# COMPACT_ATOMS: atom_id res chain seq x y z
N MET A 1 43.41 0.82 -58.98
CA MET A 1 43.31 1.74 -60.12
C MET A 1 41.84 2.13 -60.31
N SER A 2 41.57 3.42 -60.10
CA SER A 2 40.57 4.32 -60.72
C SER A 2 39.21 3.83 -61.27
N LEU A 3 38.23 4.75 -61.11
CA LEU A 3 36.94 4.95 -61.80
C LEU A 3 35.74 4.22 -61.15
N ALA A 4 34.81 4.82 -60.37
CA ALA A 4 34.04 6.07 -60.54
C ALA A 4 33.39 6.14 -61.95
N THR A 5 32.08 6.29 -62.15
CA THR A 5 31.24 7.40 -61.71
C THR A 5 29.75 7.14 -61.99
N ARG A 6 28.88 7.65 -61.11
CA ARG A 6 27.48 8.00 -61.39
C ARG A 6 27.44 9.36 -62.11
N PRO A 7 26.65 9.57 -63.17
CA PRO A 7 26.29 10.90 -63.67
C PRO A 7 25.18 11.48 -62.77
N ALA A 8 25.38 12.66 -62.17
CA ALA A 8 25.19 14.00 -62.75
C ALA A 8 23.69 14.40 -62.75
N VAL A 9 23.21 15.21 -61.80
CA VAL A 9 23.29 16.70 -61.72
C VAL A 9 22.09 17.34 -62.42
N LEU A 10 21.37 18.23 -61.71
CA LEU A 10 21.11 19.64 -62.08
C LEU A 10 20.18 20.26 -61.02
N LEU A 11 20.69 21.11 -60.11
CA LEU A 11 20.98 22.55 -60.28
C LEU A 11 19.71 23.42 -60.30
N ALA A 12 19.47 24.08 -59.16
CA ALA A 12 18.90 25.43 -59.11
C ALA A 12 19.63 26.20 -58.01
N THR A 13 20.74 26.82 -58.38
CA THR A 13 21.44 27.86 -57.62
C THR A 13 21.19 29.21 -58.28
N ALA A 14 20.72 30.20 -57.51
CA ALA A 14 21.02 31.63 -57.69
C ALA A 14 20.48 32.39 -56.46
N THR A 15 21.30 32.56 -55.42
CA THR A 15 22.10 33.78 -55.10
C THR A 15 21.34 34.87 -54.38
N VAL A 16 21.60 34.99 -53.07
CA VAL A 16 22.00 36.27 -52.46
C VAL A 16 23.16 35.97 -51.51
N ALA A 17 24.34 36.44 -51.88
CA ALA A 17 25.50 36.52 -51.00
C ALA A 17 25.63 37.96 -50.51
N ALA A 18 25.47 38.17 -49.21
CA ALA A 18 25.98 39.33 -48.49
C ALA A 18 26.29 38.90 -47.05
N SER A 19 27.47 38.31 -46.89
CA SER A 19 28.40 38.46 -45.76
C SER A 19 27.83 38.79 -44.36
N LEU A 20 27.70 37.75 -43.54
CA LEU A 20 28.28 37.75 -42.20
C LEU A 20 28.84 36.34 -41.94
N LEU A 21 30.12 36.27 -41.53
CA LEU A 21 30.68 35.12 -40.84
C LEU A 21 29.91 34.94 -39.52
N VAL A 22 28.75 34.31 -39.59
CA VAL A 22 28.20 33.59 -38.46
C VAL A 22 28.83 32.22 -38.61
N ALA A 23 29.72 31.84 -37.69
CA ALA A 23 30.05 30.44 -37.48
C ALA A 23 28.74 29.64 -37.52
N PRO A 24 28.68 28.38 -38.00
CA PRO A 24 27.50 27.56 -37.79
C PRO A 24 27.33 27.40 -36.27
N GLY A 25 26.72 28.39 -35.62
CA GLY A 25 26.11 28.23 -34.33
C GLY A 25 25.18 27.09 -34.55
N ALA A 26 25.41 25.98 -33.84
CA ALA A 26 24.53 24.84 -33.86
C ALA A 26 23.11 25.39 -33.85
N ALA A 27 22.39 25.22 -34.97
CA ALA A 27 20.97 25.45 -34.98
C ALA A 27 20.46 24.35 -34.06
N TRP A 28 20.38 24.66 -32.77
CA TRP A 28 19.66 23.87 -31.79
C TRP A 28 18.34 23.54 -32.47
N ALA A 29 18.11 22.24 -32.68
CA ALA A 29 16.85 21.88 -33.30
C ALA A 29 15.77 22.38 -32.34
N ALA A 30 14.70 22.94 -32.87
CA ALA A 30 13.61 23.33 -32.00
C ALA A 30 12.89 22.05 -31.58
N ASP A 31 12.51 21.95 -30.31
CA ASP A 31 11.58 20.93 -29.83
C ASP A 31 10.41 20.78 -30.82
N THR A 32 10.18 19.56 -31.28
CA THR A 32 9.11 19.29 -32.24
C THR A 32 7.87 18.80 -31.50
N THR A 33 6.85 19.66 -31.41
CA THR A 33 5.57 19.33 -30.77
C THR A 33 4.53 18.95 -31.82
N THR A 34 3.87 17.81 -31.61
CA THR A 34 2.81 17.27 -32.47
C THR A 34 1.56 16.98 -31.65
N THR A 35 0.39 17.32 -32.18
CA THR A 35 -0.90 16.95 -31.57
C THR A 35 -1.25 15.51 -31.96
N LEU A 36 -1.63 14.69 -30.98
CA LEU A 36 -2.05 13.32 -31.16
C LEU A 36 -3.54 13.17 -30.86
N THR A 37 -4.23 12.41 -31.71
CA THR A 37 -5.56 11.88 -31.41
C THR A 37 -5.51 10.88 -30.25
N ALA A 38 -6.67 10.57 -29.67
CA ALA A 38 -6.77 9.56 -28.60
C ALA A 38 -6.20 8.18 -29.00
N ALA A 39 -6.42 7.76 -30.25
CA ALA A 39 -5.93 6.47 -30.74
C ALA A 39 -4.40 6.47 -30.93
N GLU A 40 -3.84 7.57 -31.44
CA GLU A 40 -2.39 7.75 -31.58
C GLU A 40 -1.71 7.82 -30.21
N MET A 41 -2.28 8.55 -29.26
CA MET A 41 -1.78 8.64 -27.88
C MET A 41 -1.75 7.26 -27.21
N ARG A 42 -2.86 6.51 -27.26
CA ARG A 42 -2.94 5.14 -26.71
C ARG A 42 -1.87 4.22 -27.32
N THR A 43 -1.64 4.33 -28.63
CA THR A 43 -0.64 3.52 -29.33
C THR A 43 0.77 3.89 -28.89
N ALA A 44 1.07 5.19 -28.80
CA ALA A 44 2.37 5.67 -28.34
C ALA A 44 2.66 5.22 -26.89
N LEU A 45 1.69 5.39 -25.98
CA LEU A 45 1.85 5.02 -24.58
C LEU A 45 1.93 3.51 -24.34
N ARG A 46 1.28 2.68 -25.18
CA ARG A 46 1.48 1.23 -25.16
C ARG A 46 2.93 0.84 -25.51
N THR A 47 3.53 1.52 -26.48
CA THR A 47 4.96 1.34 -26.81
C THR A 47 5.83 1.69 -25.60
N VAL A 48 5.50 2.79 -24.90
CA VAL A 48 6.19 3.20 -23.68
C VAL A 48 6.06 2.13 -22.58
N GLY A 49 4.86 1.63 -22.33
CA GLY A 49 4.61 0.58 -21.33
C GLY A 49 5.38 -0.71 -21.63
N THR A 50 5.43 -1.11 -22.91
CA THR A 50 6.18 -2.31 -23.35
C THR A 50 7.69 -2.14 -23.16
N ALA A 51 8.24 -0.99 -23.57
CA ALA A 51 9.67 -0.69 -23.40
C ALA A 51 10.05 -0.60 -21.91
N SER A 52 9.19 -0.01 -21.08
CA SER A 52 9.40 0.14 -19.63
C SER A 52 9.31 -1.21 -18.90
N THR A 53 8.38 -2.08 -19.29
CA THR A 53 8.30 -3.46 -18.79
C THR A 53 9.59 -4.22 -19.08
N SER A 54 10.11 -4.06 -20.30
CA SER A 54 11.37 -4.70 -20.70
C SER A 54 12.56 -4.15 -19.92
N ALA A 55 12.64 -2.83 -19.73
CA ALA A 55 13.68 -2.19 -18.91
C ALA A 55 13.62 -2.63 -17.43
N GLY A 56 12.42 -2.84 -16.90
CA GLY A 56 12.17 -3.27 -15.52
C GLY A 56 12.37 -4.76 -15.24
N ALA A 57 12.70 -5.58 -16.24
CA ALA A 57 12.88 -7.02 -16.06
C ALA A 57 13.95 -7.38 -15.03
N GLY A 58 15.01 -6.56 -14.91
CA GLY A 58 16.06 -6.71 -13.90
C GLY A 58 15.74 -6.07 -12.54
N GLY A 59 14.65 -5.31 -12.45
CA GLY A 59 14.27 -4.51 -11.29
C GLY A 59 14.11 -3.03 -11.63
N TRP A 60 13.36 -2.35 -10.75
CA TRP A 60 13.10 -0.92 -10.88
C TRP A 60 12.79 -0.30 -9.52
N ARG A 61 13.00 1.02 -9.46
CA ARG A 61 12.64 1.85 -8.32
C ARG A 61 11.82 3.03 -8.79
N ALA A 62 10.69 3.26 -8.12
CA ALA A 62 9.85 4.44 -8.30
C ALA A 62 9.92 5.32 -7.06
N VAL A 63 9.97 6.64 -7.26
CA VAL A 63 9.84 7.63 -6.18
C VAL A 63 8.67 8.52 -6.51
N THR A 64 7.68 8.53 -5.63
CA THR A 64 6.51 9.38 -5.75
C THR A 64 6.60 10.50 -4.73
N ASP A 65 6.61 11.74 -5.17
CA ASP A 65 6.44 12.92 -4.32
C ASP A 65 5.06 13.53 -4.62
N PHE A 66 4.16 13.48 -3.64
CA PHE A 66 2.82 14.03 -3.73
C PHE A 66 2.65 15.16 -2.71
N SER A 67 2.05 16.26 -3.14
CA SER A 67 1.66 17.37 -2.27
C SER A 67 0.19 17.72 -2.50
N LEU A 68 -0.56 17.83 -1.41
CA LEU A 68 -1.94 18.29 -1.39
C LEU A 68 -2.05 19.52 -0.51
N SER A 69 -2.55 20.62 -1.07
CA SER A 69 -2.85 21.83 -0.33
C SER A 69 -4.36 21.93 -0.11
N ALA A 70 -4.80 21.89 1.15
CA ALA A 70 -6.19 22.00 1.54
C ALA A 70 -6.33 22.81 2.82
N ALA A 71 -7.31 23.72 2.88
CA ALA A 71 -7.61 24.53 4.06
C ALA A 71 -6.41 25.33 4.64
N GLY A 72 -5.46 25.73 3.80
CA GLY A 72 -4.27 26.49 4.22
C GLY A 72 -3.11 25.62 4.73
N GLU A 73 -3.29 24.30 4.81
CA GLU A 73 -2.24 23.34 5.15
C GLU A 73 -1.77 22.60 3.89
N THR A 74 -0.50 22.21 3.86
CA THR A 74 0.06 21.37 2.81
C THR A 74 0.55 20.06 3.41
N MET A 75 -0.07 18.96 2.99
CA MET A 75 0.39 17.62 3.31
C MET A 75 1.29 17.13 2.18
N THR A 76 2.46 16.60 2.52
CA THR A 76 3.34 15.94 1.56
C THR A 76 3.48 14.47 1.89
N ILE A 77 3.46 13.64 0.84
CA ILE A 77 3.66 12.21 0.89
C ILE A 77 4.84 11.91 -0.03
N LYS A 78 5.85 11.22 0.50
CA LYS A 78 6.94 10.67 -0.28
C LYS A 78 6.90 9.16 -0.19
N ASP A 79 6.62 8.50 -1.29
CA ASP A 79 6.64 7.06 -1.42
C ASP A 79 7.85 6.63 -2.26
N THR A 80 8.45 5.51 -1.89
CA THR A 80 9.55 4.87 -2.61
C THR A 80 9.29 3.39 -2.70
N VAL A 81 9.03 2.92 -3.92
CA VAL A 81 8.86 1.51 -4.24
C VAL A 81 10.13 0.97 -4.89
N MET A 82 10.54 -0.23 -4.49
CA MET A 82 11.65 -0.98 -5.08
C MET A 82 11.19 -2.41 -5.37
N VAL A 83 11.40 -2.85 -6.60
CA VAL A 83 11.07 -4.21 -7.04
C VAL A 83 12.35 -4.90 -7.51
N ASP A 84 12.61 -6.06 -6.93
CA ASP A 84 13.71 -6.96 -7.26
C ASP A 84 13.13 -8.29 -7.74
N PRO A 85 12.83 -8.43 -9.04
CA PRO A 85 12.28 -9.66 -9.61
C PRO A 85 13.24 -10.84 -9.52
N VAL A 86 14.55 -10.57 -9.46
CA VAL A 86 15.59 -11.61 -9.44
C VAL A 86 15.59 -12.37 -8.12
N LEU A 87 15.46 -11.66 -7.00
CA LEU A 87 15.32 -12.27 -5.68
C LEU A 87 13.86 -12.48 -5.25
N GLY A 88 12.90 -12.07 -6.08
CA GLY A 88 11.48 -12.16 -5.79
C GLY A 88 11.06 -11.24 -4.64
N ARG A 89 11.57 -10.01 -4.56
CA ARG A 89 11.36 -9.10 -3.42
C ARG A 89 10.75 -7.76 -3.81
N PHE A 90 10.01 -7.21 -2.86
CA PHE A 90 9.39 -5.90 -2.91
C PHE A 90 9.71 -5.15 -1.63
N GLY A 91 9.96 -3.84 -1.74
CA GLY A 91 10.05 -2.93 -0.61
C GLY A 91 9.38 -1.61 -0.93
N GLU A 92 8.66 -1.07 0.04
CA GLU A 92 7.99 0.22 -0.02
C GLU A 92 8.30 1.00 1.25
N VAL A 93 8.55 2.29 1.09
CA VAL A 93 8.75 3.22 2.20
C VAL A 93 7.95 4.48 1.92
N THR A 94 6.95 4.73 2.76
CA THR A 94 6.06 5.89 2.64
C THR A 94 6.28 6.81 3.83
N ALA A 95 6.63 8.06 3.56
CA ALA A 95 6.78 9.12 4.54
C ALA A 95 5.68 10.16 4.35
N VAL A 96 4.94 10.45 5.41
CA VAL A 96 3.87 11.46 5.42
C VAL A 96 4.25 12.58 6.38
N SER A 97 4.24 13.82 5.89
CA SER A 97 4.59 15.00 6.68
C SER A 97 3.78 15.08 7.97
N GLY A 98 4.45 15.05 9.12
CA GLY A 98 3.82 15.11 10.45
C GLY A 98 3.34 13.78 11.02
N TYR A 99 3.31 12.69 10.23
CA TYR A 99 2.83 11.37 10.66
C TYR A 99 3.93 10.30 10.71
N GLY A 100 5.11 10.59 10.15
CA GLY A 100 6.28 9.72 10.23
C GLY A 100 6.48 8.87 8.97
N THR A 101 7.06 7.69 9.15
CA THR A 101 7.40 6.78 8.05
C THR A 101 6.81 5.40 8.32
N GLU A 102 6.21 4.83 7.29
CA GLU A 102 5.76 3.46 7.23
C GLU A 102 6.58 2.70 6.18
N SER A 103 6.76 1.41 6.41
CA SER A 103 7.48 0.55 5.47
C SER A 103 6.83 -0.81 5.39
N SER A 104 6.80 -1.34 4.17
CA SER A 104 6.28 -2.65 3.84
C SER A 104 7.29 -3.40 2.97
N PHE A 105 7.34 -4.72 3.14
CA PHE A 105 8.18 -5.59 2.32
C PHE A 105 7.41 -6.85 1.96
N ALA A 106 7.68 -7.41 0.80
CA ALA A 106 7.19 -8.72 0.43
C ALA A 106 8.29 -9.57 -0.19
N ALA A 107 8.17 -10.88 -0.06
CA ALA A 107 9.03 -11.84 -0.73
C ALA A 107 8.22 -13.01 -1.26
N GLU A 108 8.42 -13.33 -2.54
CA GLU A 108 7.75 -14.41 -3.26
C GLU A 108 7.89 -15.73 -2.52
N GLY A 109 6.76 -16.43 -2.36
CA GLY A 109 6.70 -17.69 -1.63
C GLY A 109 7.04 -17.61 -0.13
N GLN A 110 7.19 -16.41 0.44
CA GLN A 110 7.46 -16.22 1.87
C GLN A 110 6.30 -15.51 2.57
N GLY A 111 5.96 -14.30 2.14
CA GLY A 111 4.94 -13.48 2.78
C GLY A 111 5.25 -11.99 2.76
N VAL A 112 4.60 -11.27 3.68
CA VAL A 112 4.63 -9.81 3.78
C VAL A 112 5.07 -9.38 5.18
N TRP A 113 5.91 -8.35 5.24
CA TRP A 113 6.30 -7.65 6.46
C TRP A 113 5.69 -6.25 6.42
N THR A 114 4.87 -5.92 7.40
CA THR A 114 4.32 -4.57 7.56
C THR A 114 4.85 -3.96 8.84
N GLN A 115 5.16 -2.67 8.84
CA GLN A 115 5.47 -1.98 10.08
C GLN A 115 4.32 -2.11 11.08
N ALA A 116 4.65 -2.30 12.35
CA ALA A 116 3.65 -2.45 13.39
C ALA A 116 2.86 -1.15 13.59
N ASP A 117 1.53 -1.23 13.53
CA ASP A 117 0.65 -0.08 13.77
C ASP A 117 0.63 0.35 15.26
N THR A 118 -0.06 1.43 15.57
CA THR A 118 -0.13 1.98 16.94
C THR A 118 -0.67 0.98 17.97
N GLU A 119 -1.69 0.20 17.63
CA GLU A 119 -2.26 -0.81 18.54
C GLU A 119 -1.34 -2.01 18.69
N GLN A 120 -0.73 -2.45 17.59
CA GLN A 120 0.26 -3.52 17.58
C GLN A 120 1.50 -3.13 18.41
N VAL A 121 1.96 -1.89 18.33
CA VAL A 121 3.06 -1.37 19.18
C VAL A 121 2.69 -1.41 20.67
N LYS A 122 1.46 -1.07 21.04
CA LYS A 122 0.98 -1.22 22.44
C LYS A 122 1.01 -2.69 22.86
N ALA A 123 0.56 -3.61 22.00
CA ALA A 123 0.58 -5.03 22.26
C ALA A 123 2.02 -5.55 22.42
N LEU A 124 2.92 -5.18 21.51
CA LEU A 124 4.35 -5.52 21.57
C LEU A 124 4.98 -5.02 22.87
N ARG A 125 4.66 -3.80 23.32
CA ARG A 125 5.12 -3.28 24.62
C ARG A 125 4.60 -4.12 25.78
N MET A 126 3.32 -4.45 25.79
CA MET A 126 2.71 -5.33 26.79
C MET A 126 3.38 -6.72 26.84
N MET A 127 3.80 -7.25 25.68
CA MET A 127 4.49 -8.53 25.57
C MET A 127 5.99 -8.48 25.90
N GLY A 128 6.56 -7.29 26.17
CA GLY A 128 8.00 -7.11 26.38
C GLY A 128 8.83 -7.23 25.09
N LYS A 129 8.25 -6.90 23.94
CA LYS A 129 8.82 -7.04 22.59
C LYS A 129 8.96 -5.69 21.88
N SER A 130 9.36 -4.64 22.60
CA SER A 130 9.49 -3.28 22.05
C SER A 130 10.52 -3.11 20.93
N ALA A 131 11.45 -4.06 20.77
CA ALA A 131 12.43 -4.06 19.68
C ALA A 131 11.84 -4.55 18.33
N VAL A 132 10.65 -5.19 18.35
CA VAL A 132 9.96 -5.61 17.13
C VAL A 132 9.41 -4.37 16.43
N LYS A 133 9.70 -4.26 15.14
CA LYS A 133 9.24 -3.18 14.26
C LYS A 133 8.25 -3.66 13.21
N TYR A 134 8.36 -4.93 12.82
CA TYR A 134 7.60 -5.50 11.71
C TYR A 134 6.76 -6.69 12.15
N VAL A 135 5.59 -6.79 11.55
CA VAL A 135 4.67 -7.90 11.66
C VAL A 135 4.72 -8.70 10.37
N PHE A 136 4.97 -10.00 10.50
CA PHE A 136 5.11 -10.91 9.37
C PHE A 136 3.85 -11.75 9.18
N ALA A 137 3.27 -11.67 7.99
CA ALA A 137 2.19 -12.52 7.52
C ALA A 137 2.76 -13.50 6.48
N ALA A 138 2.85 -14.78 6.84
CA ALA A 138 3.34 -15.80 5.92
C ALA A 138 2.34 -16.05 4.79
N ASP A 139 2.83 -16.06 3.56
CA ASP A 139 2.07 -16.45 2.37
C ASP A 139 2.99 -17.20 1.40
N LYS A 140 2.79 -18.51 1.32
CA LYS A 140 3.55 -19.40 0.44
C LYS A 140 3.10 -19.34 -1.01
N LYS A 141 1.95 -18.71 -1.28
CA LYS A 141 1.38 -18.58 -2.62
C LYS A 141 1.64 -17.20 -3.22
N LEU A 142 2.13 -16.24 -2.43
CA LEU A 142 2.46 -14.90 -2.90
C LEU A 142 3.32 -14.95 -4.15
N LYS A 143 2.83 -14.34 -5.22
CA LYS A 143 3.53 -14.09 -6.48
C LYS A 143 3.93 -12.63 -6.55
N LEU A 144 5.21 -12.36 -6.78
CA LEU A 144 5.70 -10.98 -6.77
C LEU A 144 4.97 -10.13 -7.81
N ALA A 145 4.81 -10.63 -9.04
CA ALA A 145 4.16 -9.88 -10.12
C ALA A 145 2.72 -9.47 -9.78
N GLU A 146 1.94 -10.37 -9.18
CA GLU A 146 0.57 -10.07 -8.73
C GLU A 146 0.57 -9.08 -7.57
N PHE A 147 1.45 -9.29 -6.59
CA PHE A 147 1.59 -8.40 -5.44
C PHE A 147 1.96 -6.97 -5.87
N VAL A 148 2.92 -6.82 -6.78
CA VAL A 148 3.36 -5.51 -7.31
C VAL A 148 2.21 -4.81 -8.02
N LYS A 149 1.43 -5.53 -8.84
CA LYS A 149 0.27 -4.97 -9.55
C LYS A 149 -0.78 -4.39 -8.61
N ASP A 150 -1.00 -5.04 -7.46
CA ASP A 150 -2.00 -4.62 -6.47
C ASP A 150 -1.46 -3.57 -5.49
N SER A 151 -0.14 -3.51 -5.29
CA SER A 151 0.48 -2.71 -4.21
C SER A 151 1.23 -1.48 -4.72
N ALA A 152 1.57 -1.41 -6.01
CA ALA A 152 2.35 -0.32 -6.57
C ALA A 152 1.93 0.02 -8.00
N PHE A 153 2.24 1.25 -8.40
CA PHE A 153 2.17 1.65 -9.78
C PHE A 153 3.35 1.06 -10.56
N ASP A 154 3.11 -0.03 -11.28
CA ASP A 154 4.06 -0.45 -12.30
C ASP A 154 4.10 0.56 -13.46
N SER A 155 5.24 0.66 -14.13
CA SER A 155 5.47 1.67 -15.17
C SER A 155 4.58 1.50 -16.40
N ALA A 156 4.07 0.30 -16.68
CA ALA A 156 3.16 0.06 -17.79
C ALA A 156 1.73 0.50 -17.44
N SER A 157 1.25 0.13 -16.25
CA SER A 157 -0.07 0.46 -15.74
C SER A 157 -0.31 1.98 -15.65
N LEU A 158 0.72 2.78 -15.34
CA LEU A 158 0.60 4.24 -15.32
C LEU A 158 0.32 4.85 -16.69
N VAL A 159 0.96 4.36 -17.74
CA VAL A 159 0.84 4.97 -19.07
C VAL A 159 -0.34 4.42 -19.86
N GLU A 160 -0.78 3.18 -19.57
CA GLU A 160 -1.92 2.56 -20.26
C GLU A 160 -3.27 3.23 -19.94
N TYR A 161 -3.36 3.96 -18.83
CA TYR A 161 -4.59 4.65 -18.42
C TYR A 161 -4.97 5.82 -19.35
N TYR A 162 -3.98 6.51 -19.92
CA TYR A 162 -4.22 7.73 -20.69
C TYR A 162 -4.63 7.42 -22.13
N SER A 163 -5.93 7.54 -22.39
CA SER A 163 -6.53 7.23 -23.69
C SER A 163 -7.30 8.39 -24.33
N ILE A 164 -6.93 9.62 -23.96
CA ILE A 164 -7.49 10.87 -24.50
C ILE A 164 -6.47 11.60 -25.39
N PRO A 165 -6.90 12.56 -26.23
CA PRO A 165 -5.99 13.33 -27.07
C PRO A 165 -4.98 14.14 -26.25
N GLY A 166 -3.84 14.45 -26.85
CA GLY A 166 -2.79 15.22 -26.19
C GLY A 166 -1.69 15.66 -27.15
N THR A 167 -0.51 15.98 -26.64
CA THR A 167 0.64 16.36 -27.45
C THR A 167 1.84 15.47 -27.17
N LYS A 168 2.66 15.26 -28.20
CA LYS A 168 3.97 14.64 -28.13
C LYS A 168 5.03 15.67 -28.50
N THR A 169 5.96 15.93 -27.60
CA THR A 169 7.12 16.79 -27.82
C THR A 169 8.37 15.93 -27.89
N VAL A 170 9.12 16.04 -28.98
CA VAL A 170 10.43 15.40 -29.12
C VAL A 170 11.50 16.46 -28.92
N HIS A 171 12.40 16.21 -27.98
CA HIS A 171 13.50 17.11 -27.63
C HIS A 171 14.77 16.80 -28.42
N ASP A 172 15.71 17.74 -28.39
CA ASP A 172 17.00 17.64 -29.10
C ASP A 172 17.88 16.48 -28.65
N ASP A 173 17.76 16.06 -27.38
CA ASP A 173 18.47 14.89 -26.84
C ASP A 173 17.77 13.56 -27.18
N GLY A 174 16.67 13.62 -27.93
CA GLY A 174 15.84 12.49 -28.34
C GLY A 174 14.84 12.03 -27.28
N THR A 175 14.80 12.65 -26.09
CA THR A 175 13.75 12.38 -25.10
C THR A 175 12.39 12.84 -25.63
N ILE A 176 11.33 12.25 -25.08
CA ILE A 176 9.97 12.48 -25.56
C ILE A 176 9.04 12.70 -24.38
N ASP A 177 8.32 13.82 -24.43
CA ASP A 177 7.29 14.18 -23.48
C ASP A 177 5.90 14.00 -24.09
N TYR A 178 5.02 13.30 -23.37
CA TYR A 178 3.60 13.22 -23.71
C TYR A 178 2.78 14.02 -22.71
N LYS A 179 2.02 15.00 -23.20
CA LYS A 179 1.18 15.85 -22.36
C LYS A 179 -0.29 15.58 -22.63
N VAL A 180 -1.04 15.42 -21.55
CA VAL A 180 -2.49 15.25 -21.55
C VAL A 180 -3.11 16.27 -20.61
N THR A 181 -4.21 16.90 -21.02
CA THR A 181 -4.99 17.80 -20.17
C THR A 181 -6.42 17.29 -20.09
N GLU A 182 -6.89 16.97 -18.87
CA GLU A 182 -8.28 16.61 -18.62
C GLU A 182 -9.12 17.88 -18.43
N ASN A 183 -9.98 18.17 -19.42
CA ASN A 183 -10.67 19.44 -19.56
C ASN A 183 -11.59 19.80 -18.38
N ASP A 184 -12.19 18.82 -17.71
CA ASP A 184 -13.18 19.08 -16.66
C ASP A 184 -12.54 19.37 -15.30
N GLN A 185 -11.30 18.91 -15.07
CA GLN A 185 -10.61 19.04 -13.78
C GLN A 185 -9.36 19.93 -13.83
N LYS A 186 -8.99 20.45 -15.02
CA LYS A 186 -7.73 21.19 -15.25
C LYS A 186 -6.51 20.42 -14.75
N VAL A 187 -6.57 19.09 -14.77
CA VAL A 187 -5.44 18.22 -14.43
C VAL A 187 -4.57 18.10 -15.66
N THR A 188 -3.30 18.46 -15.52
CA THR A 188 -2.29 18.24 -16.56
C THR A 188 -1.41 17.08 -16.13
N VAL A 189 -1.24 16.12 -17.03
CA VAL A 189 -0.30 15.01 -16.88
C VAL A 189 0.79 15.16 -17.93
N LEU A 190 2.04 15.09 -17.49
CA LEU A 190 3.23 15.08 -18.33
C LEU A 190 3.97 13.77 -18.12
N ILE A 191 4.19 13.01 -19.18
CA ILE A 191 4.83 11.69 -19.16
C ILE A 191 6.18 11.84 -19.86
N HIS A 192 7.25 11.61 -19.12
CA HIS A 192 8.62 11.74 -19.59
C HIS A 192 9.19 10.40 -20.02
N THR A 193 9.81 10.35 -21.19
CA THR A 193 10.39 9.11 -21.72
C THR A 193 11.75 9.33 -22.37
N THR A 194 12.60 8.30 -22.33
CA THR A 194 13.87 8.31 -23.07
C THR A 194 13.65 8.21 -24.58
N ALA A 195 14.72 8.40 -25.36
CA ALA A 195 14.72 8.12 -26.80
C ALA A 195 14.34 6.67 -27.15
N ALA A 196 14.55 5.72 -26.23
CA ALA A 196 14.13 4.33 -26.36
C ALA A 196 12.67 4.09 -25.91
N SER A 197 11.90 5.16 -25.68
CA SER A 197 10.52 5.12 -25.16
C SER A 197 10.39 4.49 -23.77
N VAL A 198 11.44 4.52 -22.95
CA VAL A 198 11.37 4.02 -21.57
C VAL A 198 10.86 5.14 -20.66
N LEU A 199 9.83 4.89 -19.85
CA LEU A 199 9.23 5.84 -18.92
C LEU A 199 10.23 6.24 -17.84
N THR A 200 10.61 7.51 -17.76
CA THR A 200 11.51 8.05 -16.73
C THR A 200 10.76 8.81 -15.64
N GLY A 201 9.56 9.31 -15.94
CA GLY A 201 8.72 9.91 -14.92
C GLY A 201 7.35 10.36 -15.40
N VAL A 202 6.50 10.71 -14.45
CA VAL A 202 5.17 11.27 -14.66
C VAL A 202 4.99 12.44 -13.71
N GLU A 203 4.56 13.59 -14.23
CA GLU A 203 4.11 14.72 -13.42
C GLU A 203 2.60 14.89 -13.57
N LEU A 204 1.93 15.05 -12.44
CA LEU A 204 0.53 15.41 -12.37
C LEU A 204 0.42 16.75 -11.66
N SER A 205 -0.31 17.70 -12.25
CA SER A 205 -0.55 19.01 -11.65
C SER A 205 -2.00 19.42 -11.79
N SER A 206 -2.55 19.95 -10.70
CA SER A 206 -3.86 20.60 -10.63
C SER A 206 -3.73 21.91 -9.84
N THR A 207 -4.85 22.60 -9.60
CA THR A 207 -4.86 23.82 -8.79
C THR A 207 -4.54 23.61 -7.31
N SER A 208 -4.77 22.40 -6.77
CA SER A 208 -4.62 22.10 -5.33
C SER A 208 -3.70 20.91 -5.04
N SER A 209 -3.22 20.21 -6.08
CA SER A 209 -2.35 19.05 -5.93
C SER A 209 -1.25 19.01 -6.98
N LYS A 210 -0.12 18.43 -6.57
CA LYS A 210 0.98 18.06 -7.47
C LYS A 210 1.46 16.67 -7.09
N ALA A 211 1.75 15.85 -8.08
CA ALA A 211 2.41 14.57 -7.91
C ALA A 211 3.55 14.45 -8.93
N THR A 212 4.67 13.88 -8.54
CA THR A 212 5.73 13.49 -9.47
C THR A 212 6.15 12.07 -9.15
N VAL A 213 6.20 11.21 -10.16
CA VAL A 213 6.71 9.84 -10.06
C VAL A 213 7.97 9.75 -10.91
N GLY A 214 9.11 9.42 -10.32
CA GLY A 214 10.36 9.20 -11.04
C GLY A 214 10.71 7.71 -11.08
N PHE A 215 11.08 7.19 -12.24
CA PHE A 215 11.44 5.79 -12.46
C PHE A 215 12.94 5.63 -12.74
N THR A 216 13.53 4.60 -12.14
CA THR A 216 14.90 4.16 -12.42
C THR A 216 14.90 2.65 -12.62
N TYR A 217 15.56 2.17 -13.68
CA TYR A 217 15.62 0.76 -14.04
C TYR A 217 17.04 0.25 -13.87
N ALA A 218 17.21 -0.74 -13.01
CA ALA A 218 18.46 -1.42 -12.73
C ALA A 218 18.17 -2.56 -11.74
N ALA A 219 19.13 -3.47 -11.57
CA ALA A 219 19.10 -4.41 -10.46
C ALA A 219 18.87 -3.65 -9.14
N GLN A 220 17.80 -4.01 -8.43
CA GLN A 220 17.51 -3.47 -7.11
C GLN A 220 18.00 -4.42 -6.04
N THR A 221 18.23 -3.90 -4.83
CA THR A 221 18.52 -4.75 -3.66
C THR A 221 17.53 -4.42 -2.57
N VAL A 222 16.52 -5.29 -2.42
CA VAL A 222 15.57 -5.20 -1.31
C VAL A 222 16.06 -6.08 -0.17
N THR A 223 16.35 -5.45 0.97
CA THR A 223 16.74 -6.14 2.20
C THR A 223 15.52 -6.34 3.08
N LEU A 224 15.17 -7.60 3.34
CA LEU A 224 14.05 -7.94 4.20
C LEU A 224 14.39 -7.63 5.67
N PRO A 225 13.39 -7.32 6.52
CA PRO A 225 13.59 -7.12 7.94
C PRO A 225 14.31 -8.29 8.62
N ALA A 226 15.30 -7.98 9.47
CA ALA A 226 16.02 -8.99 10.23
C ALA A 226 15.09 -9.73 11.21
N ALA A 227 15.28 -11.04 11.37
CA ALA A 227 14.42 -11.87 12.22
C ALA A 227 14.25 -11.34 13.67
N ALA A 228 15.26 -10.66 14.21
CA ALA A 228 15.22 -10.07 15.55
C ALA A 228 14.23 -8.88 15.69
N THR A 229 13.84 -8.25 14.59
CA THR A 229 12.89 -7.11 14.57
C THR A 229 11.50 -7.50 14.07
N VAL A 230 11.25 -8.80 13.88
CA VAL A 230 10.02 -9.35 13.27
C VAL A 230 9.28 -10.22 14.27
N LEU A 231 7.95 -10.15 14.24
CA LEU A 231 7.07 -11.09 14.94
C LEU A 231 5.94 -11.53 14.02
N ASP A 232 5.47 -12.76 14.17
CA ASP A 232 4.37 -13.27 13.35
C ASP A 232 3.04 -12.56 13.69
N VAL A 233 2.22 -12.37 12.66
CA VAL A 233 0.93 -11.66 12.77
C VAL A 233 -0.04 -12.34 13.75
N ALA A 234 0.00 -13.66 13.88
CA ALA A 234 -0.87 -14.39 14.79
C ALA A 234 -0.52 -14.09 16.26
N THR A 235 0.78 -14.02 16.60
CA THR A 235 1.26 -13.63 17.92
C THR A 235 0.93 -12.18 18.24
N VAL A 236 1.11 -11.26 17.28
CA VAL A 236 0.76 -9.85 17.47
C VAL A 236 -0.75 -9.68 17.69
N ASN A 237 -1.59 -10.30 16.85
CA ASN A 237 -3.05 -10.28 16.99
C ASN A 237 -3.49 -10.87 18.32
N ARG A 238 -2.81 -11.90 18.81
CA ARG A 238 -3.04 -12.41 20.16
C ARG A 238 -2.74 -11.34 21.21
N GLY A 239 -1.62 -10.64 21.10
CA GLY A 239 -1.29 -9.50 21.96
C GLY A 239 -2.38 -8.43 21.96
N VAL A 240 -2.86 -8.02 20.79
CA VAL A 240 -3.94 -7.02 20.63
C VAL A 240 -5.22 -7.49 21.31
N ALA A 241 -5.65 -8.74 21.10
CA ALA A 241 -6.84 -9.29 21.76
C ALA A 241 -6.77 -9.24 23.30
N TYR A 242 -5.57 -9.29 23.88
CA TYR A 242 -5.36 -9.19 25.32
C TYR A 242 -5.31 -7.76 25.85
N LEU A 243 -5.09 -6.74 25.00
CA LEU A 243 -5.33 -5.33 25.36
C LEU A 243 -6.83 -5.13 25.65
N ASP A 244 -7.69 -5.71 24.80
CA ASP A 244 -9.15 -5.65 24.92
C ASP A 244 -9.76 -6.72 25.86
N MET A 245 -8.92 -7.43 26.62
CA MET A 245 -9.35 -8.53 27.47
C MET A 245 -10.49 -8.13 28.41
N ALA A 246 -10.37 -6.98 29.07
CA ALA A 246 -11.36 -6.53 30.05
C ALA A 246 -12.72 -6.27 29.41
N ALA A 247 -12.74 -5.62 28.25
CA ALA A 247 -13.95 -5.36 27.48
C ALA A 247 -14.59 -6.65 26.99
N THR A 248 -13.78 -7.59 26.50
CA THR A 248 -14.22 -8.91 26.00
C THR A 248 -14.88 -9.74 27.11
N VAL A 249 -14.26 -9.83 28.29
CA VAL A 249 -14.83 -10.55 29.45
C VAL A 249 -16.14 -9.90 29.89
N LYS A 250 -16.19 -8.57 29.98
CA LYS A 250 -17.41 -7.83 30.35
C LYS A 250 -18.54 -8.11 29.36
N LEU A 251 -18.26 -8.00 28.06
CA LEU A 251 -19.21 -8.24 26.99
C LEU A 251 -19.75 -9.68 27.02
N ALA A 252 -18.88 -10.67 27.17
CA ALA A 252 -19.30 -12.07 27.26
C ALA A 252 -20.20 -12.32 28.48
N ALA A 253 -19.87 -11.74 29.64
CA ALA A 253 -20.68 -11.86 30.85
C ALA A 253 -22.06 -11.17 30.71
N THR A 254 -22.11 -9.96 30.17
CA THR A 254 -23.36 -9.21 30.00
C THR A 254 -24.24 -9.79 28.91
N LYS A 255 -23.67 -10.21 27.78
CA LYS A 255 -24.40 -10.87 26.68
C LYS A 255 -24.96 -12.22 27.14
N GLY A 256 -24.16 -13.02 27.84
CA GLY A 256 -24.62 -14.28 28.44
C GLY A 256 -25.79 -14.08 29.40
N ALA A 257 -25.75 -13.02 30.22
CA ALA A 257 -26.86 -12.66 31.09
C ALA A 257 -28.10 -12.21 30.31
N ALA A 258 -27.96 -11.39 29.28
CA ALA A 258 -29.06 -10.94 28.42
C ALA A 258 -29.72 -12.11 27.68
N SER A 259 -28.93 -12.97 27.03
CA SER A 259 -29.37 -14.21 26.38
C SER A 259 -30.16 -15.10 27.33
N THR A 260 -29.70 -15.21 28.59
CA THR A 260 -30.37 -16.00 29.63
C THR A 260 -31.73 -15.40 30.01
N ARG A 261 -31.83 -14.08 30.18
CA ARG A 261 -33.12 -13.42 30.47
C ARG A 261 -34.10 -13.59 29.32
N ALA A 262 -33.63 -13.43 28.08
CA ALA A 262 -34.44 -13.64 26.89
C ALA A 262 -34.98 -15.08 26.81
N ALA A 263 -34.13 -16.08 27.07
CA ALA A 263 -34.53 -17.48 27.08
C ALA A 263 -35.53 -17.82 28.20
N ALA A 264 -35.48 -17.11 29.34
CA ALA A 264 -36.39 -17.33 30.47
C ALA A 264 -37.81 -16.79 30.21
N LYS A 265 -38.01 -15.87 29.24
CA LYS A 265 -39.32 -15.28 28.90
C LYS A 265 -40.09 -14.77 30.13
N GLY A 266 -39.40 -14.05 31.02
CA GLY A 266 -39.97 -13.51 32.27
C GLY A 266 -40.18 -14.52 33.41
N ARG A 267 -39.88 -15.81 33.19
CA ARG A 267 -39.94 -16.86 34.22
C ARG A 267 -38.67 -16.90 35.07
N THR A 268 -38.68 -17.73 36.12
CA THR A 268 -37.49 -18.00 36.94
C THR A 268 -36.35 -18.52 36.07
N VAL A 269 -35.18 -17.93 36.22
CA VAL A 269 -33.98 -18.31 35.47
C VAL A 269 -33.44 -19.64 36.01
N LYS A 270 -33.41 -20.66 35.16
CA LYS A 270 -32.76 -21.94 35.48
C LYS A 270 -31.24 -21.79 35.40
N VAL A 271 -30.53 -22.17 36.48
CA VAL A 271 -29.05 -22.13 36.53
C VAL A 271 -28.41 -22.93 35.39
N ALA A 272 -28.97 -24.09 35.04
CA ALA A 272 -28.48 -24.89 33.90
C ALA A 272 -28.57 -24.14 32.56
N SER A 273 -29.66 -23.38 32.33
CA SER A 273 -29.83 -22.56 31.13
C SER A 273 -28.81 -21.41 31.09
N LEU A 274 -28.62 -20.73 32.22
CA LEU A 274 -27.61 -19.68 32.38
C LEU A 274 -26.21 -20.21 32.03
N ARG A 275 -25.82 -21.35 32.61
CA ARG A 275 -24.51 -21.97 32.36
C ARG A 275 -24.31 -22.30 30.88
N LYS A 276 -25.33 -22.86 30.21
CA LYS A 276 -25.28 -23.18 28.78
C LYS A 276 -25.11 -21.93 27.92
N LEU A 277 -25.91 -20.89 28.15
CA LEU A 277 -25.93 -19.67 27.33
C LEU A 277 -24.68 -18.82 27.53
N VAL A 278 -24.17 -18.71 28.77
CA VAL A 278 -22.91 -17.98 29.01
C VAL A 278 -21.73 -18.70 28.34
N ARG A 279 -21.65 -20.03 28.37
CA ARG A 279 -20.60 -20.79 27.66
C ARG A 279 -20.66 -20.58 26.15
N ARG A 280 -21.86 -20.57 25.57
CA ARG A 280 -22.07 -20.26 24.15
C ARG A 280 -21.54 -18.86 23.83
N ASP A 281 -21.94 -17.85 24.59
CA ASP A 281 -21.56 -16.46 24.31
C ASP A 281 -20.07 -16.20 24.55
N VAL A 282 -19.43 -16.89 25.50
CA VAL A 282 -17.97 -16.91 25.67
C VAL A 282 -17.26 -17.57 24.47
N THR A 283 -17.80 -18.67 23.94
CA THR A 283 -17.25 -19.31 22.74
C THR A 283 -17.30 -18.36 21.55
N THR A 284 -18.42 -17.63 21.39
CA THR A 284 -18.56 -16.59 20.36
C THR A 284 -17.56 -15.45 20.56
N ALA A 285 -17.37 -14.99 21.81
CA ALA A 285 -16.41 -13.92 22.12
C ALA A 285 -14.96 -14.34 21.81
N ASN A 286 -14.56 -15.54 22.22
CA ASN A 286 -13.22 -16.08 21.92
C ASN A 286 -13.00 -16.25 20.40
N ARG A 287 -14.03 -16.69 19.67
CA ARG A 287 -13.97 -16.79 18.20
C ARG A 287 -13.79 -15.41 17.57
N ALA A 288 -14.57 -14.42 18.01
CA ALA A 288 -14.46 -13.05 17.51
C ALA A 288 -13.10 -12.43 17.82
N ALA A 289 -12.50 -12.75 18.96
CA ALA A 289 -11.17 -12.31 19.34
C ALA A 289 -10.03 -13.11 18.67
N GLY A 290 -10.33 -14.20 17.95
CA GLY A 290 -9.32 -15.09 17.36
C GLY A 290 -8.48 -15.88 18.39
N VAL A 291 -8.79 -15.78 19.68
CA VAL A 291 -8.00 -16.35 20.78
C VAL A 291 -8.92 -16.93 21.85
N THR A 292 -8.59 -18.13 22.35
CA THR A 292 -9.28 -18.73 23.49
C THR A 292 -8.79 -18.13 24.81
N MET A 293 -9.29 -16.94 25.13
CA MET A 293 -8.86 -16.14 26.29
C MET A 293 -9.82 -16.24 27.47
N VAL A 294 -11.13 -16.16 27.22
CA VAL A 294 -12.17 -16.13 28.24
C VAL A 294 -12.56 -17.56 28.63
N LYS A 295 -12.56 -17.82 29.94
CA LYS A 295 -12.90 -19.10 30.56
C LYS A 295 -14.16 -18.98 31.39
N VAL A 296 -14.90 -20.08 31.51
CA VAL A 296 -16.11 -20.18 32.34
C VAL A 296 -15.93 -21.29 33.36
N LYS A 297 -16.16 -20.98 34.64
CA LYS A 297 -16.21 -21.96 35.74
C LYS A 297 -17.58 -21.92 36.39
N ASP A 298 -18.18 -23.07 36.64
CA ASP A 298 -19.44 -23.13 37.37
C ASP A 298 -19.22 -22.73 38.83
N VAL A 299 -20.17 -21.95 39.37
CA VAL A 299 -20.20 -21.56 40.78
C VAL A 299 -21.62 -21.74 41.32
N SER A 300 -21.78 -21.63 42.65
CA SER A 300 -23.10 -21.64 43.26
C SER A 300 -23.97 -20.53 42.67
N GLY A 301 -25.16 -20.91 42.19
CA GLY A 301 -26.13 -19.99 41.57
C GLY A 301 -25.80 -19.51 40.16
N GLY A 302 -24.71 -19.97 39.51
CA GLY A 302 -24.39 -19.52 38.15
C GLY A 302 -23.00 -19.90 37.66
N VAL A 303 -22.28 -18.91 37.10
CA VAL A 303 -20.93 -19.05 36.55
C VAL A 303 -20.01 -17.90 36.94
N ARG A 304 -18.70 -18.16 36.89
CA ARG A 304 -17.62 -17.19 36.89
C ARG A 304 -17.03 -17.14 35.49
N VAL A 305 -16.99 -15.94 34.90
CA VAL A 305 -16.39 -15.66 33.60
C VAL A 305 -15.08 -14.90 33.86
N SER A 306 -13.95 -15.41 33.39
CA SER A 306 -12.66 -14.82 33.69
C SER A 306 -11.67 -14.97 32.55
N ALA A 307 -10.72 -14.03 32.46
CA ALA A 307 -9.54 -14.15 31.62
C ALA A 307 -8.31 -13.63 32.39
N THR A 308 -7.15 -14.21 32.08
CA THR A 308 -5.86 -13.81 32.63
C THR A 308 -4.91 -13.49 31.48
N ASN A 309 -4.34 -12.30 31.50
CA ASN A 309 -3.35 -11.88 30.53
C ASN A 309 -2.02 -12.63 30.78
N PRO A 310 -1.51 -13.40 29.80
CA PRO A 310 -0.33 -14.24 30.01
C PRO A 310 0.96 -13.43 30.21
N TRP A 311 1.01 -12.18 29.74
CA TRP A 311 2.18 -11.31 29.85
C TRP A 311 2.14 -10.44 31.10
N THR A 312 1.03 -9.75 31.36
CA THR A 312 0.92 -8.85 32.52
C THR A 312 0.44 -9.54 33.80
N LYS A 313 -0.02 -10.79 33.71
CA LYS A 313 -0.68 -11.57 34.79
C LYS A 313 -1.96 -10.94 35.33
N SER A 314 -2.40 -9.80 34.80
CA SER A 314 -3.66 -9.17 35.17
C SER A 314 -4.82 -10.10 34.89
N THR A 315 -5.77 -10.19 35.82
CA THR A 315 -6.95 -11.05 35.70
C THR A 315 -8.21 -10.21 35.79
N VAL A 316 -9.16 -10.45 34.89
CA VAL A 316 -10.50 -9.85 34.93
C VAL A 316 -11.50 -10.95 35.19
N THR A 317 -12.34 -10.76 36.20
CA THR A 317 -13.35 -11.75 36.59
C THR A 317 -14.70 -11.11 36.79
N TYR A 318 -15.73 -11.78 36.29
CA TYR A 318 -17.14 -11.48 36.54
C TYR A 318 -17.84 -12.72 37.09
N SER A 319 -18.77 -12.49 38.02
CA SER A 319 -19.76 -13.48 38.42
C SER A 319 -21.09 -13.19 37.72
N VAL A 320 -21.71 -14.22 37.16
CA VAL A 320 -23.02 -14.16 36.52
C VAL A 320 -23.92 -15.16 37.24
N LYS A 321 -24.88 -14.68 38.03
CA LYS A 321 -25.73 -15.51 38.89
C LYS A 321 -27.21 -15.32 38.59
N ALA A 322 -27.96 -16.41 38.63
CA ALA A 322 -29.42 -16.37 38.64
C ALA A 322 -29.92 -15.90 40.01
N SER A 323 -30.92 -15.02 40.03
CA SER A 323 -31.60 -14.56 41.24
C SER A 323 -33.08 -14.41 40.93
N GLY A 324 -33.85 -15.48 41.19
CA GLY A 324 -35.26 -15.57 40.81
C GLY A 324 -35.45 -15.39 39.29
N ARG A 325 -36.16 -14.33 38.91
CA ARG A 325 -36.41 -13.94 37.50
C ARG A 325 -35.29 -13.09 36.89
N LYS A 326 -34.28 -12.70 37.68
CA LYS A 326 -33.19 -11.81 37.27
C LYS A 326 -31.88 -12.58 37.07
N VAL A 327 -30.97 -11.96 36.33
CA VAL A 327 -29.56 -12.39 36.22
C VAL A 327 -28.69 -11.23 36.65
N LEU A 328 -27.89 -11.44 37.70
CA LEU A 328 -26.95 -10.47 38.25
C LEU A 328 -25.57 -10.69 37.64
N VAL A 329 -24.93 -9.59 37.23
CA VAL A 329 -23.56 -9.57 36.72
C VAL A 329 -22.74 -8.67 37.64
N LYS A 330 -21.71 -9.21 38.30
CA LYS A 330 -20.86 -8.45 39.24
C LYS A 330 -19.38 -8.69 38.90
N LYS A 331 -18.62 -7.62 38.73
CA LYS A 331 -17.16 -7.66 38.65
C LYS A 331 -16.60 -8.08 40.02
N LEU A 332 -15.65 -9.02 40.04
CA LEU A 332 -14.97 -9.50 41.25
C LEU A 332 -13.61 -8.83 41.40
#